data_AF-A0A4S4N4N4-F1
#
_entry.id   AF-A0A4S4N4N4-F1
#
_cell.length_a   1.000
_cell.length_b   1.000
_cell.length_c   1.000
_cell.angle_alpha   90.00
_cell.angle_beta   90.00
_cell.angle_gamma   90.00
#
_symmetry.space_group_name_H-M   'P 1'
#
loop_
_entity.id
_entity.type
_entity.pdbx_description
1 polymer ?
#
loop_
_entity_poly.entity_id
_entity_poly.type
_entity_poly.pdbx_seq_one_letter_code
_entity_poly.pdbx_strand_id
1 'polypeptide(L)' 'MAIRTLRLKLAKVLKLKASKAEVGEMRLWLVLPDTSLSEIRPERETDDLAWWGVEDGSEIVVSVSSAS' A
#
# COMPACT_ATOMS: atom_id res chain seq x y z
N MET A 1 -6.63 6.15 -8.93
CA MET A 1 -5.55 6.64 -8.03
C MET A 1 -4.46 5.59 -8.05
N ALA A 2 -3.22 5.98 -8.33
CA ALA A 2 -2.10 5.04 -8.40
C ALA A 2 -1.67 4.52 -7.01
N ILE A 3 -1.10 3.31 -6.95
CA ILE A 3 -0.56 2.72 -5.71
C ILE A 3 0.46 3.64 -5.03
N ARG A 4 1.32 4.30 -5.82
CA ARG A 4 2.28 5.30 -5.29
C ARG A 4 1.59 6.40 -4.50
N THR A 5 0.47 6.92 -5.01
CA THR A 5 -0.30 7.97 -4.33
C THR A 5 -0.95 7.43 -3.05
N LEU A 6 -1.40 6.17 -3.04
CA LEU A 6 -1.90 5.51 -1.84
C LEU A 6 -0.82 5.43 -0.76
N ARG A 7 0.39 4.95 -1.06
CA ARG A 7 1.51 4.87 -0.09
C ARG A 7 1.83 6.23 0.53
N LEU A 8 1.90 7.28 -0.29
CA LEU A 8 2.14 8.65 0.21
C LEU A 8 1.01 9.13 1.14
N LYS A 9 -0.25 8.84 0.81
CA LYS A 9 -1.40 9.17 1.66
C LYS A 9 -1.37 8.38 2.98
N LEU A 10 -1.08 7.08 2.93
CA LEU A 10 -0.94 6.23 4.11
C LEU A 10 0.17 6.74 5.03
N ALA A 11 1.35 7.04 4.48
CA ALA A 11 2.46 7.61 5.26
C ALA A 11 2.06 8.92 5.96
N LYS A 12 1.33 9.80 5.26
CA LYS A 12 0.80 11.04 5.84
C LYS A 12 -0.22 10.79 6.96
N VAL A 13 -1.19 9.91 6.74
CA VAL A 13 -2.27 9.62 7.70
C VAL A 13 -1.75 8.90 8.94
N LEU A 14 -0.85 7.93 8.75
CA LEU A 14 -0.19 7.18 9.83
C LEU A 14 0.93 7.98 10.51
N LYS A 15 1.19 9.22 10.06
CA LYS A 15 2.22 10.13 10.59
C LYS A 15 3.61 9.46 10.65
N LEU A 16 3.93 8.67 9.63
CA LEU A 16 5.23 7.99 9.55
C LEU A 16 6.31 9.05 9.34
N LYS A 17 7.34 9.03 10.19
CA LYS A 17 8.56 9.82 10.01
C LYS A 17 9.48 9.10 9.01
N ALA A 18 9.02 8.97 7.78
CA ALA A 18 9.70 8.25 6.70
C ALA A 18 10.01 9.21 5.54
N SER A 19 11.22 9.12 5.00
CA SER A 19 11.60 9.72 3.72
C SER A 19 10.78 9.12 2.57
N LYS A 20 10.81 9.78 1.40
CA LYS A 20 10.12 9.24 0.21
C LYS A 20 10.64 7.85 -0.21
N ALA A 21 11.92 7.58 0.03
CA ALA A 21 12.50 6.26 -0.26
C ALA A 21 11.92 5.21 0.69
N GLU A 22 11.87 5.49 2.00
CA GLU A 22 11.29 4.59 3.01
C GLU A 22 9.79 4.37 2.80
N VAL A 23 9.05 5.37 2.28
CA VAL A 23 7.65 5.19 1.89
C VAL A 23 7.51 4.23 0.69
N GLY A 24 8.50 4.18 -0.20
CA GLY A 24 8.55 3.20 -1.30
C GLY A 24 8.71 1.77 -0.82
N GLU A 25 9.40 1.57 0.31
CA GLU A 25 9.59 0.26 0.96
C GLU A 25 8.36 -0.22 1.75
N MET A 26 7.31 0.60 1.82
CA MET A 26 6.05 0.21 2.45
C MET A 26 5.41 -0.93 1.69
N ARG A 27 5.24 -2.06 2.38
CA ARG A 27 4.57 -3.23 1.83
C ARG A 27 3.07 -3.14 2.04
N LEU A 28 2.34 -3.49 0.99
CA LEU A 28 0.88 -3.45 0.93
C LEU A 28 0.37 -4.82 0.51
N TRP A 29 -0.68 -5.30 1.18
CA TRP A 29 -1.39 -6.51 0.79
C TRP A 29 -2.88 -6.20 0.69
N LEU A 30 -3.48 -6.61 -0.41
CA LEU A 30 -4.93 -6.63 -0.56
C LEU A 30 -5.47 -7.91 0.09
N VAL A 31 -6.46 -7.77 0.96
CA VAL A 31 -7.23 -8.91 1.48
C VAL A 31 -8.23 -9.32 0.40
N LEU A 32 -8.11 -10.53 -0.11
CA LEU A 32 -9.03 -11.09 -1.09
C LEU A 32 -10.28 -11.67 -0.40
N PRO A 33 -11.39 -11.92 -1.14
CA PRO A 33 -12.62 -12.45 -0.56
C PRO A 33 -12.48 -13.79 0.16
N ASP A 34 -11.47 -14.58 -0.21
CA ASP A 34 -11.14 -15.86 0.43
C ASP A 34 -10.21 -15.72 1.64
N THR A 35 -10.02 -14.49 2.14
CA THR A 35 -9.11 -14.10 3.24
C THR A 35 -7.62 -14.24 2.95
N SER A 36 -7.25 -14.67 1.73
CA SER A 36 -5.85 -14.68 1.33
C SER A 36 -5.33 -13.26 1.10
N LEU A 37 -4.01 -13.12 1.19
CA LEU A 37 -3.32 -11.85 1.00
C LEU A 37 -2.59 -11.82 -0.33
N SER A 38 -2.87 -10.82 -1.17
CA SER A 38 -2.12 -10.56 -2.40
C SER A 38 -1.22 -9.34 -2.22
N GLU A 39 0.10 -9.55 -2.28
CA GLU A 39 1.06 -8.45 -2.16
C GLU A 39 1.06 -7.55 -3.40
N ILE A 40 0.91 -6.26 -3.18
CA ILE A 40 1.09 -5.23 -4.21
C ILE A 40 2.56 -4.86 -4.24
N ARG A 41 3.31 -5.57 -5.08
CA ARG A 41 4.78 -5.42 -5.16
C ARG A 41 5.22 -4.00 -5.57
N PRO A 42 6.43 -3.56 -5.20
CA PRO A 42 6.93 -2.22 -5.54
C PRO A 42 6.91 -1.90 -7.03
N GLU A 43 7.10 -2.88 -7.92
CA GLU A 43 7.14 -2.62 -9.38
C GLU A 43 5.78 -2.20 -9.96
N ARG A 44 4.70 -2.33 -9.17
CA ARG A 44 3.31 -2.02 -9.54
C ARG A 44 2.88 -0.63 -9.08
N GLU A 45 3.81 0.27 -8.76
CA GLU A 45 3.56 1.64 -8.28
C GLU A 45 2.63 2.46 -9.18
N THR A 46 2.70 2.22 -10.49
CA THR A 46 1.93 2.95 -11.52
C THR A 46 0.54 2.40 -11.74
N ASP A 47 0.25 1.21 -11.23
CA ASP A 47 -1.07 0.61 -11.38
C ASP A 47 -2.10 1.45 -10.60
N ASP A 48 -3.29 1.59 -11.18
CA ASP A 48 -4.41 2.20 -10.49
C ASP A 48 -5.04 1.23 -9.50
N LEU A 49 -5.61 1.74 -8.41
CA LEU A 49 -6.39 0.95 -7.45
C LEU A 49 -7.50 0.14 -8.11
N ALA A 50 -8.15 0.67 -9.15
CA ALA A 50 -9.19 -0.03 -9.90
C ALA A 50 -8.66 -1.26 -10.65
N TRP A 51 -7.40 -1.24 -11.11
CA TRP A 51 -6.76 -2.41 -11.73
C TRP A 51 -6.62 -3.57 -10.72
N TRP A 52 -6.41 -3.22 -9.45
CA TRP A 52 -6.33 -4.18 -8.34
C TRP A 52 -7.70 -4.58 -7.78
N GLY A 53 -8.80 -4.09 -8.35
CA GLY A 53 -10.15 -4.37 -7.84
C GLY A 53 -10.42 -3.78 -6.47
N VAL A 54 -9.71 -2.71 -6.08
CA VAL A 54 -9.96 -2.03 -4.81
C VAL A 54 -11.22 -1.20 -4.93
N GLU A 55 -12.22 -1.57 -4.13
CA GLU A 55 -13.54 -0.95 -4.05
C GLU A 55 -13.81 -0.44 -2.63
N ASP A 56 -14.95 0.22 -2.43
CA ASP A 56 -15.36 0.61 -1.07
C ASP A 56 -15.55 -0.62 -0.18
N GLY A 57 -15.06 -0.54 1.06
CA GLY A 57 -15.01 -1.67 1.99
C GLY A 57 -13.87 -2.67 1.76
N SER A 58 -13.02 -2.48 0.74
CA SER A 58 -11.80 -3.29 0.57
C SER A 58 -10.83 -3.10 1.73
N GLU A 59 -10.23 -4.18 2.20
CA GLU A 59 -9.23 -4.16 3.27
C GLU A 59 -7.82 -4.23 2.70
N ILE A 60 -6.95 -3.32 3.16
CA ILE A 60 -5.54 -3.28 2.80
C ILE A 60 -4.72 -3.37 4.09
N VAL A 61 -3.88 -4.40 4.16
CA VAL A 61 -2.89 -4.55 5.23
C VAL A 61 -1.64 -3.80 4.83
N VAL A 62 -1.08 -3.05 5.77
CA VAL A 62 0.12 -2.23 5.59
C VAL A 62 1.18 -2.68 6.58
N SER A 63 2.41 -2.91 6.11
CA SER A 63 3.57 -3.15 6.96
C SER A 63 4.66 -2.14 6.66
N VAL A 64 5.21 -1.58 7.73
CA VAL A 64 6.29 -0.61 7.69
C VAL A 64 7.43 -1.17 8.52
N SER A 65 8.55 -1.46 7.89
CA SER A 65 9.78 -1.81 8.61
C SER A 65 10.49 -0.52 8.99
N SER A 66 10.45 -0.14 10.27
CA SER A 66 11.35 0.88 10.78
C SER A 66 12.75 0.29 10.84
N ALA A 67 13.70 0.81 10.07
CA ALA A 67 15.11 0.61 10.40
C ALA A 67 15.35 1.37 11.72
N SER A 68 15.40 0.63 12.82
CA SER A 68 15.85 1.13 14.12
C SER A 68 17.32 1.51 14.10
#